data_AF-A0A7Y6Q349-F1
#
_entry.id   AF-A0A7Y6Q349-F1
#
_cell.length_a   1.000
_cell.length_b   1.000
_cell.length_c   1.000
_cell.angle_alpha   90.00
_cell.angle_beta   90.00
_cell.angle_gamma   90.00
#
_symmetry.space_group_name_H-M   'P 1'
#
loop_
_entity.id
_entity.type
_entity.pdbx_description
1 polymer ?
#
loop_
_entity_poly.entity_id
_entity_poly.type
_entity_poly.pdbx_seq_one_letter_code
_entity_poly.pdbx_strand_id
1 'polypeptide(L)'
;MSSPVIIAALAAGLAGFAPPEVSRPTDLVVRVAGDCSAAAQQVVSETGGELLSAQPTSDGQCVITVLVPGNGGRPKKVTVRVPM
;
A
#
# COMPACT_ATOMS: atom_id res chain seq x y z
N MET A 1 -17.90 50.15 24.77
CA MET A 1 -16.53 50.14 25.31
C MET A 1 -16.10 48.69 25.43
N SER A 2 -15.55 48.13 24.36
CA SER A 2 -15.14 46.72 24.31
C SER A 2 -13.90 46.56 25.17
N SER A 3 -14.02 45.80 26.27
CA SER A 3 -12.95 45.68 27.26
C SER A 3 -11.77 44.91 26.65
N PRO A 4 -10.58 45.53 26.48
CA PRO A 4 -9.43 44.90 25.85
C PRO A 4 -8.91 43.68 26.64
N VAL A 5 -9.30 43.57 27.92
CA VAL A 5 -8.96 42.46 28.82
C VAL A 5 -9.62 41.14 28.37
N ILE A 6 -10.82 41.20 27.81
CA ILE A 6 -11.57 40.00 27.40
C ILE A 6 -10.95 39.40 26.12
N ILE A 7 -10.45 40.26 25.22
CA ILE A 7 -9.82 39.85 23.96
C ILE A 7 -8.49 39.11 24.24
N ALA A 8 -7.72 39.58 25.22
CA ALA A 8 -6.44 38.95 25.60
C ALA A 8 -6.62 37.54 26.20
N ALA A 9 -7.68 37.33 26.99
CA ALA A 9 -7.94 36.03 27.62
C ALA A 9 -8.33 34.93 26.61
N LEU A 10 -9.04 35.29 25.54
CA LEU A 10 -9.45 34.34 24.49
C LEU A 10 -8.27 33.88 23.62
N ALA A 11 -7.31 34.76 23.33
CA ALA A 11 -6.14 34.44 22.52
C ALA A 11 -5.17 33.47 23.22
N ALA A 12 -5.06 33.54 24.55
CA ALA A 12 -4.21 32.63 25.33
C ALA A 12 -4.75 31.19 25.38
N GLY A 13 -6.07 31.00 25.27
CA GLY A 13 -6.69 29.67 25.31
C GLY A 13 -6.42 28.83 24.05
N LEU A 14 -6.13 29.45 22.91
CA LEU A 14 -5.91 28.77 21.62
C LEU A 14 -4.45 28.40 21.35
N ALA A 15 -3.51 29.04 22.03
CA ALA A 15 -2.07 28.79 21.85
C ALA A 15 -1.56 27.49 22.51
N GLY A 16 -2.39 26.84 23.33
CA GLY A 16 -2.04 25.61 24.06
C GLY A 16 -2.28 24.31 23.29
N PHE A 17 -2.90 24.36 22.11
CA PHE A 17 -3.22 23.16 21.32
C PHE A 17 -2.17 22.98 20.21
N ALA A 18 -0.96 22.57 20.57
CA ALA A 18 -0.09 21.95 19.58
C ALA A 18 -0.75 20.64 19.13
N PRO A 19 -0.93 20.39 17.82
CA PRO A 19 -1.34 19.06 17.38
C PRO A 19 -0.30 18.06 17.89
N PRO A 20 -0.70 16.88 18.37
CA PRO A 20 0.27 15.86 18.74
C PRO A 20 1.16 15.57 17.53
N GLU A 21 2.46 15.66 17.73
CA GLU A 21 3.47 15.26 16.77
C GLU A 21 3.22 13.78 16.44
N VAL A 22 2.49 13.52 15.34
CA VAL A 22 2.35 12.17 14.82
C VAL A 22 3.71 11.81 14.25
N SER A 23 4.56 11.22 15.09
CA SER A 23 5.75 10.50 14.66
C SER A 23 5.30 9.39 13.72
N ARG A 24 5.11 9.72 12.44
CA ARG A 24 4.97 8.73 11.38
C ARG A 24 6.29 7.99 11.33
N PRO A 25 6.34 6.71 11.68
CA PRO A 25 7.55 5.93 11.56
C PRO A 25 7.90 5.89 10.08
N THR A 26 8.84 6.73 9.67
CA THR A 26 9.33 6.79 8.28
C THR A 26 10.25 5.60 7.99
N ASP A 27 10.61 4.84 9.03
CA ASP A 27 11.53 3.71 9.02
C ASP A 27 10.83 2.33 8.93
N LEU A 28 9.50 2.26 9.06
CA LEU A 28 8.77 0.98 8.97
C LEU A 28 8.59 0.47 7.53
N VAL A 29 9.07 1.20 6.51
CA VAL A 29 8.95 0.80 5.11
C VAL A 29 10.24 0.12 4.66
N VAL A 30 10.27 -1.20 4.80
CA VAL A 30 11.35 -2.02 4.24
C VAL A 30 11.18 -2.08 2.72
N ARG A 31 12.15 -1.50 2.00
CA ARG A 31 12.22 -1.59 0.54
C ARG A 31 12.70 -3.01 0.18
N VAL A 32 11.78 -3.90 -0.16
CA VAL A 32 12.12 -5.22 -0.68
C VAL A 32 12.66 -5.06 -2.10
N ALA A 33 13.85 -5.60 -2.37
CA ALA A 33 14.58 -5.45 -3.63
C ALA A 33 14.00 -6.21 -4.83
N GLY A 34 12.79 -6.79 -4.71
CA GLY A 34 12.17 -7.59 -5.76
C GLY A 34 11.05 -6.83 -6.48
N ASP A 35 11.34 -6.33 -7.68
CA ASP A 35 10.31 -5.75 -8.55
C ASP A 35 9.66 -6.85 -9.41
N CYS A 36 8.63 -7.49 -8.85
CA CYS A 36 7.87 -8.54 -9.54
C CYS A 36 6.93 -8.01 -10.63
N SER A 37 6.94 -6.71 -10.95
CA SER A 37 5.98 -6.10 -11.87
C SER A 37 6.10 -6.65 -13.30
N ALA A 38 7.32 -6.80 -13.82
CA ALA A 38 7.55 -7.33 -15.16
C ALA A 38 7.09 -8.80 -15.28
N ALA A 39 7.47 -9.63 -14.31
CA ALA A 39 7.05 -11.03 -14.24
C ALA A 39 5.52 -11.14 -14.08
N ALA A 40 4.90 -10.28 -13.27
CA ALA A 40 3.45 -10.25 -13.09
C ALA A 40 2.73 -9.88 -14.40
N GLN A 41 3.21 -8.89 -15.14
CA GLN A 41 2.65 -8.51 -16.44
C GLN A 41 2.74 -9.66 -17.46
N GLN A 42 3.86 -10.39 -17.46
CA GLN A 42 4.03 -11.54 -18.33
C GLN A 42 3.04 -12.66 -17.99
N VAL A 43 2.95 -13.07 -16.72
CA VAL A 43 2.03 -14.15 -16.30
C VAL A 43 0.56 -13.76 -16.56
N VAL A 44 0.19 -12.50 -16.35
CA VAL A 44 -1.15 -11.98 -16.67
C VAL A 44 -1.43 -12.07 -18.17
N SER A 45 -0.48 -11.65 -19.00
CA SER A 45 -0.60 -11.69 -20.47
C SER A 45 -0.68 -13.13 -20.99
N GLU A 46 0.08 -14.06 -20.41
CA GLU A 46 0.09 -15.47 -20.77
C GLU A 46 -1.19 -16.20 -20.33
N THR A 47 -1.70 -15.87 -19.14
CA THR A 47 -2.89 -16.55 -18.59
C THR A 47 -4.21 -15.90 -19.00
N GLY A 48 -4.18 -14.65 -19.49
CA GLY A 48 -5.38 -13.88 -19.85
C GLY A 48 -6.28 -13.59 -18.65
N GLY A 49 -5.74 -13.63 -17.43
CA GLY A 49 -6.48 -13.43 -16.19
C GLY A 49 -6.19 -12.09 -15.50
N GLU A 50 -6.76 -11.88 -14.33
CA GLU A 50 -6.54 -10.68 -13.51
C GLU A 50 -5.50 -10.95 -12.41
N LEU A 51 -4.54 -10.04 -12.23
CA LEU A 51 -3.53 -10.13 -11.19
C LEU A 51 -4.18 -9.97 -9.81
N LEU A 52 -4.04 -10.97 -8.95
CA LEU A 52 -4.52 -10.93 -7.57
C LEU A 52 -3.41 -10.51 -6.59
N SER A 53 -2.20 -11.02 -6.79
CA SER A 53 -1.03 -10.62 -6.01
C SER A 53 0.28 -10.95 -6.74
N ALA A 54 1.31 -10.15 -6.48
CA ALA A 54 2.69 -10.44 -6.85
C ALA A 54 3.56 -10.17 -5.63
N GLN A 55 4.21 -11.21 -5.11
CA GLN A 55 5.03 -11.11 -3.91
C GLN A 55 6.43 -11.68 -4.17
N PRO A 56 7.48 -10.90 -3.93
CA PRO A 56 8.84 -11.43 -3.92
C PRO A 56 9.05 -12.31 -2.68
N THR A 57 9.69 -13.47 -2.85
CA THR A 57 10.19 -14.30 -1.76
C THR A 57 11.65 -14.04 -1.48
N SER A 58 12.09 -14.38 -0.27
CA SER A 58 13.50 -14.32 0.16
C SER A 58 14.44 -15.13 -0.73
N ASP A 59 13.91 -16.13 -1.43
CA ASP A 59 14.67 -17.06 -2.27
C ASP A 59 14.96 -16.50 -3.67
N GLY A 60 14.68 -15.22 -3.93
CA GLY A 60 14.87 -14.62 -5.25
C GLY A 60 13.83 -15.05 -6.29
N GLN A 61 12.63 -15.42 -5.85
CA GLN A 61 11.52 -15.78 -6.73
C GLN A 61 10.34 -14.81 -6.55
N CYS A 62 9.56 -14.63 -7.60
CA CYS A 62 8.27 -13.95 -7.57
C CYS A 62 7.15 -14.97 -7.54
N VAL A 63 6.34 -14.94 -6.49
CA VAL A 63 5.09 -15.71 -6.41
C VAL A 63 3.97 -14.81 -6.93
N ILE A 64 3.44 -15.16 -8.09
CA ILE A 64 2.40 -14.42 -8.79
C ILE A 64 1.12 -15.22 -8.76
N THR A 65 0.02 -14.61 -8.33
CA THR A 65 -1.30 -15.23 -8.31
C THR A 65 -2.22 -14.49 -9.26
N VAL A 66 -2.82 -15.22 -10.20
CA VAL A 66 -3.75 -14.69 -11.20
C VAL A 66 -5.10 -15.42 -11.08
N LEU A 67 -6.18 -14.68 -11.26
CA LEU A 67 -7.53 -15.22 -11.45
C LEU A 67 -7.81 -15.35 -12.94
N VAL A 68 -7.85 -16.58 -13.43
CA VAL A 68 -8.19 -16.85 -14.84
C VAL A 68 -9.71 -17.03 -14.94
N PRO A 69 -10.42 -16.21 -15.74
CA PRO A 69 -11.84 -16.38 -15.95
C PRO A 69 -12.13 -17.73 -16.61
N GLY A 70 -13.07 -18.49 -16.04
CA GLY A 70 -13.57 -19.71 -16.68
C GLY A 70 -14.66 -19.39 -17.69
N ASN A 71 -14.82 -20.21 -18.73
CA ASN A 71 -15.91 -20.12 -19.71
C ASN A 71 -17.28 -20.39 -19.05
N GLY A 72 -17.83 -19.41 -18.32
CA GLY A 72 -19.11 -19.49 -17.61
C GLY A 72 -19.06 -20.14 -16.23
N GLY A 73 -17.87 -20.46 -15.71
CA GLY A 73 -17.65 -21.10 -14.41
C GLY A 73 -16.82 -20.24 -13.44
N ARG A 74 -16.63 -20.74 -12.20
CA ARG A 74 -15.84 -20.06 -11.17
C ARG A 74 -14.40 -19.78 -11.65
N PRO A 75 -13.87 -18.55 -11.48
CA PRO A 75 -12.49 -18.22 -11.84
C PRO A 75 -11.48 -19.15 -11.16
N LYS A 76 -10.47 -19.58 -11.92
CA LYS A 76 -9.40 -20.44 -11.40
C LYS A 76 -8.28 -19.57 -10.83
N LYS A 77 -7.91 -19.84 -9.57
CA LYS A 77 -6.73 -19.23 -8.96
C LYS A 77 -5.48 -20.00 -9.42
N VAL A 78 -4.63 -19.37 -10.20
CA VAL A 78 -3.37 -19.92 -10.69
C VAL A 78 -2.25 -19.19 -9.97
N THR A 79 -1.35 -19.95 -9.32
CA THR A 79 -0.16 -19.41 -8.66
C THR A 79 1.08 -19.91 -9.37
N VAL A 80 1.90 -18.98 -9.88
CA VAL A 80 3.11 -19.25 -10.64
C VAL A 80 4.31 -18.71 -9.87
N ARG A 81 5.43 -19.44 -9.93
CA ARG A 81 6.72 -18.99 -9.40
C ARG A 81 7.63 -18.64 -10.57
N VAL A 82 8.12 -17.41 -10.60
CA VAL A 82 9.02 -16.91 -11.64
C VAL A 82 10.33 -16.49 -10.97
N PRO A 83 11.50 -16.91 -11.46
CA PRO A 83 12.78 -16.42 -10.95
C PRO A 83 12.94 -14.91 -11.25
N MET A 84 13.53 -14.17 -10.32
CA MET A 84 13.79 -12.72 -10.46
C MET A 84 15.08 -12.44 -11.25
#